data_AF-A0A968L0Q5-F1
#
_entry.id   AF-A0A968L0Q5-F1
#
_cell.length_a   1.000
_cell.length_b   1.000
_cell.length_c   1.000
_cell.angle_alpha   90.00
_cell.angle_beta   90.00
_cell.angle_gamma   90.00
#
_symmetry.space_group_name_H-M   'P 1'
#
loop_
_entity.id
_entity.type
_entity.pdbx_description
1 polymer ?
#
loop_
_entity_poly.entity_id
_entity_poly.type
_entity_poly.pdbx_seq_one_letter_code
_entity_poly.pdbx_strand_id
1 'polypeptide(L)'
;MSQPASNQSETSKMKRLLKGETGVTAPAQRVKRSGGGAQTPPPQQPAAPVESTSEPSGEKPSRYRFLPAFWTVSSIISMAMNVVLIVILLTVLQMLGAIQLTANDQFSGLLGGLYNNFVRMDEASIVRDVSVNTTVPLNITVPVKTTTQITLAQDVVIPNAHVRINSGNLIIDDNAAVTLPANTPLTINLDFQLTVQDNIPINITVPVNIPLNETQLHEPFVGLQKVVEPYYCLVEPNAVVNGVNICSPIADLQNPTGPVTP
;
A
#
# COMPACT_ATOMS: atom_id res chain seq x y z
N MET A 1 -38.02 -10.98 34.49
CA MET A 1 -37.00 -9.96 34.17
C MET A 1 -35.65 -10.63 34.45
N SER A 2 -35.17 -11.54 33.61
CA SER A 2 -34.90 -11.47 32.15
C SER A 2 -33.58 -10.73 31.86
N GLN A 3 -32.62 -11.50 31.35
CA GLN A 3 -31.20 -11.24 31.02
C GLN A 3 -31.00 -10.27 29.82
N PRO A 4 -29.76 -9.86 29.39
CA PRO A 4 -28.45 -10.54 29.48
C PRO A 4 -27.30 -9.69 30.11
N ALA A 5 -26.18 -10.24 30.59
CA ALA A 5 -25.29 -11.35 30.21
C ALA A 5 -24.26 -10.99 29.10
N SER A 6 -22.97 -11.06 29.44
CA SER A 6 -21.84 -10.49 28.69
C SER A 6 -21.24 -11.45 27.65
N ASN A 7 -20.87 -10.91 26.48
CA ASN A 7 -20.23 -11.65 25.39
C ASN A 7 -18.70 -11.46 25.42
N GLN A 8 -17.95 -12.44 25.94
CA GLN A 8 -16.47 -12.46 25.93
C GLN A 8 -15.86 -13.30 24.79
N SER A 9 -16.64 -13.70 23.79
CA SER A 9 -16.26 -14.75 22.82
C SER A 9 -15.41 -14.28 21.62
N GLU A 10 -15.27 -12.97 21.38
CA GLU A 10 -14.60 -12.45 20.17
C GLU A 10 -13.08 -12.28 20.32
N THR A 11 -12.60 -11.85 21.50
CA THR A 11 -11.18 -11.48 21.69
C THR A 11 -10.22 -12.68 21.68
N SER A 12 -10.69 -13.89 21.99
CA SER A 12 -9.87 -15.10 21.97
C SER A 12 -9.62 -15.69 20.58
N LYS A 13 -10.43 -15.36 19.57
CA LYS A 13 -10.27 -15.89 18.20
C LYS A 13 -9.14 -15.18 17.44
N MET A 14 -9.06 -13.85 17.51
CA MET A 14 -8.00 -13.09 16.82
C MET A 14 -6.60 -13.44 17.32
N LYS A 15 -6.44 -13.67 18.64
CA LYS A 15 -5.14 -14.02 19.24
C LYS A 15 -4.61 -15.40 18.83
N ARG A 16 -5.47 -16.26 18.27
CA ARG A 16 -5.11 -17.58 17.72
C ARG A 16 -4.71 -17.56 16.24
N LEU A 17 -4.93 -16.45 15.52
CA LEU A 17 -4.58 -16.32 14.10
C LEU A 17 -3.25 -15.57 13.87
N LEU A 18 -2.80 -14.76 14.82
CA LEU A 18 -1.49 -14.08 14.76
C LEU A 18 -0.30 -14.95 15.20
N LYS A 19 -0.53 -16.22 15.57
CA LYS A 19 0.52 -17.16 15.97
C LYS A 19 0.29 -18.47 15.23
N GLY A 20 1.04 -18.68 14.14
CA GLY A 20 0.81 -19.76 13.18
C GLY A 20 1.03 -21.15 13.77
N GLU A 21 -0.03 -21.74 14.31
CA GLU A 21 0.01 -22.99 15.05
C GLU A 21 -1.18 -23.88 14.67
N THR A 22 -1.14 -24.50 13.49
CA THR A 22 -2.13 -25.48 13.03
C THR A 22 -1.82 -26.87 13.59
N GLY A 23 -2.11 -27.06 14.88
CA GLY A 23 -2.04 -28.37 15.53
C GLY A 23 -3.40 -29.09 15.52
N VAL A 24 -3.55 -30.12 14.69
CA VAL A 24 -4.55 -31.18 14.88
C VAL A 24 -3.86 -32.55 14.91
N THR A 25 -3.64 -32.97 16.14
CA THR A 25 -3.39 -34.31 16.70
C THR A 25 -3.61 -35.56 15.82
N ALA A 26 -2.56 -36.40 15.77
CA ALA A 26 -2.68 -37.86 15.62
C ALA A 26 -3.06 -38.53 16.96
N PRO A 27 -3.45 -39.82 17.00
CA PRO A 27 -2.48 -40.95 17.15
C PRO A 27 -2.95 -42.23 16.37
N ALA A 28 -2.32 -43.42 16.37
CA ALA A 28 -1.05 -43.96 16.89
C ALA A 28 -0.59 -45.10 15.93
N GLN A 29 0.69 -45.22 15.55
CA GLN A 29 1.76 -45.95 16.25
C GLN A 29 1.51 -47.45 16.54
N ARG A 30 2.11 -48.34 15.71
CA ARG A 30 2.63 -49.63 16.21
C ARG A 30 3.95 -50.01 15.52
N VAL A 31 4.87 -50.52 16.33
CA VAL A 31 6.28 -50.78 16.04
C VAL A 31 6.50 -52.22 15.53
N LYS A 32 7.41 -52.40 14.56
CA LYS A 32 8.51 -53.40 14.63
C LYS A 32 9.51 -53.25 13.47
N ARG A 33 10.79 -53.09 13.81
CA ARG A 33 11.94 -53.18 12.89
C ARG A 33 13.05 -53.98 13.58
N SER A 34 13.59 -54.97 12.87
CA SER A 34 14.80 -55.76 13.16
C SER A 34 15.42 -55.95 11.78
N GLY A 35 16.64 -55.54 11.45
CA GLY A 35 17.92 -55.89 12.08
C GLY A 35 18.45 -57.17 11.41
N GLY A 36 19.61 -57.24 10.74
CA GLY A 36 20.62 -56.23 10.38
C GLY A 36 21.87 -56.89 9.75
N GLY A 37 22.63 -56.17 8.90
CA GLY A 37 23.90 -56.64 8.25
C GLY A 37 23.73 -57.60 7.05
N ALA A 38 24.65 -57.71 6.07
CA ALA A 38 25.86 -56.91 5.78
C ALA A 38 26.33 -57.06 4.29
N GLN A 39 26.93 -55.99 3.73
CA GLN A 39 28.12 -55.93 2.84
C GLN A 39 28.24 -56.85 1.57
N THR A 40 28.05 -56.32 0.33
CA THR A 40 29.06 -55.86 -0.71
C THR A 40 29.68 -56.95 -1.62
N PRO A 41 30.29 -56.65 -2.81
CA PRO A 41 29.95 -55.72 -3.93
C PRO A 41 30.03 -56.45 -5.34
N PRO A 42 30.07 -55.80 -6.54
CA PRO A 42 29.76 -56.42 -7.87
C PRO A 42 31.03 -56.82 -8.69
N PRO A 43 30.95 -57.43 -9.92
CA PRO A 43 30.72 -56.64 -11.16
C PRO A 43 30.09 -57.37 -12.41
N GLN A 44 29.76 -56.55 -13.42
CA GLN A 44 29.85 -56.78 -14.89
C GLN A 44 29.03 -57.86 -15.63
N GLN A 45 28.21 -57.35 -16.56
CA GLN A 45 27.65 -58.01 -17.75
C GLN A 45 28.64 -57.86 -18.93
N PRO A 46 28.80 -58.88 -19.80
CA PRO A 46 28.53 -58.62 -21.23
C PRO A 46 28.00 -59.82 -22.06
N ALA A 47 27.46 -59.47 -23.23
CA ALA A 47 27.29 -60.30 -24.45
C ALA A 47 26.27 -61.47 -24.47
N ALA A 48 25.26 -61.31 -25.33
CA ALA A 48 24.60 -62.39 -26.09
C ALA A 48 25.42 -62.69 -27.38
N PRO A 49 24.99 -63.54 -28.34
CA PRO A 49 23.88 -64.51 -28.37
C PRO A 49 24.31 -65.93 -28.81
N VAL A 50 23.43 -66.94 -28.74
CA VAL A 50 23.28 -68.00 -29.79
C VAL A 50 21.83 -68.52 -29.80
N GLU A 51 21.31 -68.72 -30.99
CA GLU A 51 20.00 -69.22 -31.40
C GLU A 51 19.98 -70.78 -31.50
N SER A 52 18.88 -71.45 -31.11
CA SER A 52 18.25 -72.59 -31.83
C SER A 52 17.30 -73.46 -30.99
N THR A 53 16.03 -73.50 -31.41
CA THR A 53 15.24 -74.72 -31.68
C THR A 53 15.12 -75.82 -30.60
N SER A 54 13.94 -75.92 -29.96
CA SER A 54 13.01 -77.06 -30.16
C SER A 54 11.76 -77.00 -29.25
N GLU A 55 10.60 -76.77 -29.88
CA GLU A 55 9.34 -77.44 -29.49
C GLU A 55 9.36 -78.86 -30.13
N PRO A 56 8.50 -79.85 -29.75
CA PRO A 56 7.11 -79.66 -29.29
C PRO A 56 6.59 -80.66 -28.21
N SER A 57 5.27 -80.59 -27.97
CA SER A 57 4.38 -81.63 -27.41
C SER A 57 4.37 -81.78 -25.87
N GLY A 58 3.22 -81.75 -25.19
CA GLY A 58 1.88 -81.42 -25.67
C GLY A 58 0.77 -81.75 -24.66
N GLU A 59 -0.40 -81.14 -24.89
CA GLU A 59 -1.73 -81.58 -24.41
C GLU A 59 -2.05 -81.49 -22.89
N LYS A 60 -3.23 -81.05 -22.42
CA LYS A 60 -4.47 -80.53 -23.07
C LYS A 60 -5.28 -79.69 -22.02
N PRO A 61 -6.40 -79.02 -22.35
CA PRO A 61 -6.69 -77.70 -21.77
C PRO A 61 -8.03 -77.59 -21.00
N SER A 62 -8.03 -76.88 -19.87
CA SER A 62 -9.25 -76.45 -19.17
C SER A 62 -9.91 -75.21 -19.81
N ARG A 63 -10.38 -75.41 -21.04
CA ARG A 63 -11.70 -74.96 -21.53
C ARG A 63 -12.27 -73.65 -20.95
N TYR A 64 -11.67 -72.50 -21.29
CA TYR A 64 -12.39 -71.22 -21.32
C TYR A 64 -12.91 -70.93 -22.73
N ARG A 65 -13.84 -71.76 -23.23
CA ARG A 65 -14.41 -71.64 -24.59
C ARG A 65 -15.31 -70.41 -24.82
N PHE A 66 -15.53 -69.59 -23.79
CA PHE A 66 -16.28 -68.33 -23.88
C PHE A 66 -15.40 -67.07 -23.87
N LEU A 67 -14.09 -67.20 -23.57
CA LEU A 67 -13.16 -66.06 -23.59
C LEU A 67 -13.06 -65.34 -24.94
N PRO A 68 -12.92 -66.01 -26.11
CA PRO A 68 -12.74 -65.29 -27.37
C PRO A 68 -14.00 -64.52 -27.79
N ALA A 69 -15.20 -65.10 -27.57
CA ALA A 69 -16.46 -64.44 -27.93
C ALA A 69 -16.82 -63.30 -26.97
N PHE A 70 -16.55 -63.45 -25.66
CA PHE A 70 -16.78 -62.36 -24.70
C PHE A 70 -15.80 -61.20 -24.92
N TRP A 71 -14.55 -61.49 -25.30
CA TRP A 71 -13.54 -60.47 -25.61
C TRP A 71 -13.88 -59.68 -26.88
N THR A 72 -14.36 -60.34 -27.95
CA THR A 72 -14.82 -59.62 -29.15
C THR A 72 -16.08 -58.79 -28.90
N VAL A 73 -17.05 -59.31 -28.13
CA VAL A 73 -18.25 -58.54 -27.73
C VAL A 73 -17.87 -57.33 -26.87
N SER A 74 -16.97 -57.50 -25.89
CA SER A 74 -16.46 -56.40 -25.07
C SER A 74 -15.73 -55.35 -25.90
N SER A 75 -14.94 -55.78 -26.89
CA SER A 75 -14.22 -54.88 -27.80
C SER A 75 -15.19 -54.07 -28.68
N ILE A 76 -16.20 -54.72 -29.27
CA ILE A 76 -17.23 -54.07 -30.11
C ILE A 76 -18.07 -53.08 -29.29
N ILE A 77 -18.50 -53.43 -28.08
CA ILE A 77 -19.26 -52.53 -27.21
C ILE A 77 -18.41 -51.33 -26.78
N SER A 78 -17.14 -51.54 -26.41
CA SER A 78 -16.23 -50.46 -26.06
C SER A 78 -15.94 -49.53 -27.24
N MET A 79 -15.77 -50.08 -28.46
CA MET A 79 -15.57 -49.31 -29.67
C MET A 79 -16.83 -48.51 -30.04
N ALA A 80 -18.02 -49.10 -29.94
CA ALA A 80 -19.28 -48.42 -30.18
C ALA A 80 -19.50 -47.25 -29.20
N MET A 81 -19.24 -47.45 -27.90
CA MET A 81 -19.32 -46.37 -26.92
C MET A 81 -18.30 -45.26 -27.19
N ASN A 82 -17.05 -45.58 -27.54
CA ASN A 82 -16.06 -44.56 -27.91
C ASN A 82 -16.46 -43.80 -29.19
N VAL A 83 -17.01 -44.47 -30.20
CA VAL A 83 -17.52 -43.81 -31.42
C VAL A 83 -18.69 -42.89 -31.10
N VAL A 84 -19.63 -43.32 -30.27
CA VAL A 84 -20.74 -42.46 -29.80
C VAL A 84 -20.21 -41.27 -29.00
N LEU A 85 -19.24 -41.47 -28.11
CA LEU A 85 -18.57 -40.37 -27.39
C LEU A 85 -17.85 -39.40 -28.33
N ILE A 86 -17.17 -39.89 -29.37
CA ILE A 86 -16.52 -39.05 -30.38
C ILE A 86 -17.56 -38.26 -31.20
N VAL A 87 -18.69 -38.87 -31.56
CA VAL A 87 -19.78 -38.16 -32.27
C VAL A 87 -20.42 -37.10 -31.37
N ILE A 88 -20.64 -37.39 -30.08
CA ILE A 88 -21.10 -36.40 -29.09
C ILE A 88 -20.06 -35.28 -28.93
N LEU A 89 -18.78 -35.61 -28.81
CA LEU A 89 -17.70 -34.64 -28.70
C LEU A 89 -17.64 -33.74 -29.95
N LEU A 90 -17.72 -34.30 -31.15
CA LEU A 90 -17.69 -33.56 -32.41
C LEU A 90 -18.93 -32.69 -32.61
N THR A 91 -20.12 -33.17 -32.25
CA THR A 91 -21.36 -32.37 -32.33
C THR A 91 -21.34 -31.22 -31.31
N VAL A 92 -20.83 -31.46 -30.10
CA VAL A 92 -20.56 -30.40 -29.12
C VAL A 92 -19.50 -29.42 -29.65
N LEU A 93 -18.41 -29.89 -30.27
CA LEU A 93 -17.36 -29.02 -30.83
C LEU A 93 -17.85 -28.18 -32.01
N GLN A 94 -18.70 -28.75 -32.88
CA GLN A 94 -19.36 -28.04 -33.97
C GLN A 94 -20.37 -27.02 -33.44
N MET A 95 -21.12 -27.36 -32.38
CA MET A 95 -21.92 -26.37 -31.66
C MET A 95 -21.02 -25.26 -31.09
N LEU A 96 -19.93 -25.55 -30.37
CA LEU A 96 -19.01 -24.53 -29.86
C LEU A 96 -18.43 -23.63 -30.97
N GLY A 97 -18.12 -24.18 -32.16
CA GLY A 97 -17.68 -23.37 -33.30
C GLY A 97 -18.77 -22.49 -33.91
N ALA A 98 -20.04 -22.88 -33.78
CA ALA A 98 -21.21 -22.08 -34.17
C ALA A 98 -21.66 -21.10 -33.07
N ILE A 99 -21.39 -21.42 -31.79
CA ILE A 99 -21.37 -20.45 -30.69
C ILE A 99 -20.07 -19.65 -30.82
N GLN A 100 -19.97 -18.87 -31.89
CA GLN A 100 -19.12 -17.71 -31.88
C GLN A 100 -19.64 -16.78 -30.77
N LEU A 101 -19.04 -16.94 -29.60
CA LEU A 101 -18.62 -15.81 -28.78
C LEU A 101 -19.76 -14.92 -28.26
N THR A 102 -21.00 -15.42 -28.11
CA THR A 102 -22.05 -14.69 -27.36
C THR A 102 -21.74 -14.61 -25.85
N ALA A 103 -20.85 -15.49 -25.37
CA ALA A 103 -20.22 -15.33 -24.07
C ALA A 103 -19.14 -14.21 -24.05
N ASN A 104 -18.62 -13.78 -25.20
CA ASN A 104 -17.67 -12.68 -25.27
C ASN A 104 -18.32 -11.36 -24.90
N ASP A 105 -19.58 -11.07 -25.25
CA ASP A 105 -20.19 -9.78 -24.85
C ASP A 105 -20.19 -9.58 -23.32
N GLN A 106 -20.43 -10.66 -22.56
CA GLN A 106 -20.35 -10.61 -21.10
C GLN A 106 -18.90 -10.66 -20.60
N PHE A 107 -18.04 -11.46 -21.21
CA PHE A 107 -16.64 -11.61 -20.76
C PHE A 107 -15.77 -10.38 -21.14
N SER A 108 -15.91 -9.85 -22.35
CA SER A 108 -15.31 -8.59 -22.81
C SER A 108 -15.90 -7.40 -22.05
N GLY A 109 -17.21 -7.39 -21.76
CA GLY A 109 -17.83 -6.40 -20.88
C GLY A 109 -17.25 -6.40 -19.46
N LEU A 110 -16.92 -7.58 -18.91
CA LEU A 110 -16.24 -7.71 -17.62
C LEU A 110 -14.77 -7.29 -17.66
N LEU A 111 -14.01 -7.75 -18.66
CA LEU A 111 -12.57 -7.40 -18.81
C LEU A 111 -12.37 -5.93 -19.16
N GLY A 112 -13.14 -5.40 -20.11
CA GLY A 112 -13.15 -3.99 -20.47
C GLY A 112 -13.68 -3.12 -19.33
N GLY A 113 -14.70 -3.58 -18.60
CA GLY A 113 -15.16 -2.96 -17.36
C GLY A 113 -14.06 -2.89 -16.30
N LEU A 114 -13.31 -3.97 -16.10
CA LEU A 114 -12.19 -4.04 -15.16
C LEU A 114 -11.04 -3.10 -15.56
N TYR A 115 -10.60 -3.17 -16.83
CA TYR A 115 -9.55 -2.31 -17.38
C TYR A 115 -9.92 -0.82 -17.26
N ASN A 116 -11.13 -0.44 -17.70
CA ASN A 116 -11.64 0.93 -17.62
C ASN A 116 -11.79 1.43 -16.16
N ASN A 117 -12.10 0.55 -15.20
CA ASN A 117 -12.06 0.94 -13.78
C ASN A 117 -10.64 1.23 -13.29
N PHE A 118 -9.61 0.50 -13.75
CA PHE A 118 -8.23 0.81 -13.41
C PHE A 118 -7.72 2.10 -14.07
N VAL A 119 -8.13 2.40 -15.31
CA VAL A 119 -7.84 3.69 -15.96
C VAL A 119 -8.49 4.84 -15.19
N ARG A 120 -9.79 4.73 -14.87
CA ARG A 120 -10.51 5.76 -14.09
C ARG A 120 -9.99 5.94 -12.67
N MET A 121 -9.45 4.88 -12.06
CA MET A 121 -8.85 4.96 -10.72
C MET A 121 -7.46 5.61 -10.77
N ASP A 122 -6.76 5.53 -11.89
CA ASP A 122 -5.50 6.27 -12.12
C ASP A 122 -5.75 7.76 -12.42
N GLU A 123 -6.78 8.06 -13.22
CA GLU A 123 -7.22 9.43 -13.55
C GLU A 123 -7.93 10.16 -12.39
N ALA A 124 -8.29 9.45 -11.31
CA ALA A 124 -8.98 10.02 -10.17
C ALA A 124 -8.06 10.90 -9.31
N SER A 125 -8.65 11.70 -8.42
CA SER A 125 -7.91 12.56 -7.50
C SER A 125 -8.51 12.57 -6.08
N ILE A 126 -7.64 12.71 -5.08
CA ILE A 126 -8.03 12.88 -3.68
C ILE A 126 -8.10 14.39 -3.39
N VAL A 127 -9.32 14.90 -3.24
CA VAL A 127 -9.58 16.25 -2.74
C VAL A 127 -9.84 16.17 -1.23
N ARG A 128 -9.00 16.83 -0.43
CA ARG A 128 -9.16 16.88 1.03
C ARG A 128 -8.63 18.18 1.62
N ASP A 129 -9.22 18.57 2.75
CA ASP A 129 -8.70 19.66 3.59
C ASP A 129 -7.68 19.10 4.60
N VAL A 130 -6.52 19.76 4.71
CA VAL A 130 -5.43 19.35 5.61
C VAL A 130 -5.24 20.41 6.69
N SER A 131 -5.56 20.07 7.94
CA SER A 131 -5.26 20.93 9.08
C SER A 131 -3.78 20.84 9.45
N VAL A 132 -3.04 21.93 9.28
CA VAL A 132 -1.66 22.10 9.75
C VAL A 132 -1.68 22.93 11.03
N ASN A 133 -1.44 22.26 12.15
CA ASN A 133 -1.23 22.90 13.45
C ASN A 133 0.27 23.12 13.64
N THR A 134 0.71 24.38 13.70
CA THR A 134 2.12 24.74 13.87
C THR A 134 2.28 25.95 14.79
N THR A 135 3.44 26.10 15.42
CA THR A 135 3.77 27.26 16.26
C THR A 135 4.87 28.06 15.60
N VAL A 136 4.62 29.34 15.33
CA VAL A 136 5.62 30.24 14.75
C VAL A 136 6.27 31.06 15.88
N PRO A 137 7.60 31.04 16.02
CA PRO A 137 8.29 31.85 17.02
C PRO A 137 8.25 33.32 16.62
N LEU A 138 7.66 34.15 17.48
CA LEU A 138 7.67 35.59 17.39
C LEU A 138 8.88 36.12 18.16
N ASN A 139 9.81 36.79 17.47
CA ASN A 139 10.93 37.49 18.08
C ASN A 139 10.93 38.93 17.55
N ILE A 140 10.32 39.85 18.30
CA ILE A 140 10.22 41.27 17.95
C ILE A 140 10.99 42.09 18.97
N THR A 141 11.85 42.99 18.48
CA THR A 141 12.46 44.04 19.30
C THR A 141 11.80 45.38 18.98
N VAL A 142 11.04 45.93 19.92
CA VAL A 142 10.38 47.23 19.79
C VAL A 142 11.25 48.31 20.44
N PRO A 143 11.71 49.35 19.71
CA PRO A 143 12.38 50.49 20.32
C PRO A 143 11.34 51.36 21.04
N VAL A 144 11.42 51.41 22.37
CA VAL A 144 10.57 52.24 23.21
C VAL A 144 11.28 53.58 23.44
N LYS A 145 10.78 54.63 22.79
CA LYS A 145 11.20 56.02 23.00
C LYS A 145 10.01 56.82 23.54
N THR A 146 10.00 57.12 24.83
CA THR A 146 8.88 57.82 25.47
C THR A 146 9.35 58.76 26.58
N THR A 147 8.76 59.96 26.63
CA THR A 147 8.96 60.91 27.72
C THR A 147 7.90 60.66 28.78
N THR A 148 8.31 60.35 30.01
CA THR A 148 7.39 60.07 31.11
C THR A 148 7.71 60.92 32.33
N GLN A 149 6.70 61.22 33.14
CA GLN A 149 6.88 61.85 34.44
C GLN A 149 6.88 60.75 35.50
N ILE A 150 8.00 60.61 36.20
CA ILE A 150 8.13 59.73 37.37
C ILE A 150 8.20 60.58 38.65
N THR A 151 7.82 60.02 39.78
CA THR A 151 7.96 60.68 41.08
C THR A 151 9.10 60.05 41.88
N LEU A 152 9.90 60.87 42.56
CA LEU A 152 10.93 60.36 43.48
C LEU A 152 10.29 59.54 44.61
N ALA A 153 10.76 58.31 44.83
CA ALA A 153 10.25 57.43 45.88
C ALA A 153 10.74 57.81 47.29
N GLN A 154 11.83 58.55 47.38
CA GLN A 154 12.47 59.03 48.61
C GLN A 154 13.21 60.34 48.33
N ASP A 155 13.63 61.04 49.38
CA ASP A 155 14.45 62.25 49.25
C ASP A 155 15.80 61.92 48.57
N VAL A 156 16.22 62.77 47.64
CA VAL A 156 17.47 62.63 46.87
C VAL A 156 18.32 63.89 47.05
N VAL A 157 19.51 63.72 47.62
CA VAL A 157 20.50 64.80 47.77
C VAL A 157 21.38 64.85 46.53
N ILE A 158 21.39 66.00 45.85
CA ILE A 158 22.31 66.34 44.76
C ILE A 158 23.46 67.17 45.37
N PRO A 159 24.67 66.58 45.56
CA PRO A 159 25.82 67.33 46.02
C PRO A 159 26.37 68.26 44.93
N ASN A 160 26.94 69.38 45.33
CA ASN A 160 27.64 70.32 44.43
C ASN A 160 26.78 70.82 43.25
N ALA A 161 25.49 71.08 43.50
CA ALA A 161 24.60 71.73 42.54
C ALA A 161 24.87 73.24 42.56
N HIS A 162 25.24 73.80 41.41
CA HIS A 162 25.44 75.24 41.23
C HIS A 162 24.10 75.98 41.33
N VAL A 163 23.93 76.80 42.36
CA VAL A 163 22.68 77.52 42.64
C VAL A 163 22.88 79.02 42.57
N ARG A 164 22.06 79.68 41.74
CA ARG A 164 22.02 81.14 41.63
C ARG A 164 20.73 81.69 42.24
N ILE A 165 20.80 82.10 43.50
CA ILE A 165 19.66 82.67 44.23
C ILE A 165 19.73 84.19 44.14
N ASN A 166 18.70 84.79 43.53
CA ASN A 166 18.54 86.25 43.47
C ASN A 166 17.44 86.66 44.47
N SER A 167 17.83 87.31 45.56
CA SER A 167 16.93 87.80 46.62
C SER A 167 17.11 89.30 46.82
N GLY A 168 16.63 90.08 45.84
CA GLY A 168 16.66 91.53 45.85
C GLY A 168 18.09 92.08 45.76
N ASN A 169 18.63 92.52 46.90
CA ASN A 169 19.95 93.15 46.98
C ASN A 169 21.10 92.13 47.11
N LEU A 170 20.78 90.84 47.29
CA LEU A 170 21.75 89.77 47.44
C LEU A 170 21.62 88.76 46.29
N ILE A 171 22.75 88.49 45.63
CA ILE A 171 22.92 87.39 44.69
C ILE A 171 23.89 86.40 45.33
N ILE A 172 23.43 85.17 45.56
CA ILE A 172 24.27 84.03 45.92
C ILE A 172 24.47 83.21 44.66
N ASP A 173 25.72 82.91 44.31
CA ASP A 173 26.08 82.17 43.09
C ASP A 173 27.26 81.24 43.44
N ASP A 174 26.92 80.06 43.97
CA ASP A 174 27.88 79.09 44.54
C ASP A 174 27.31 77.66 44.46
N ASN A 175 28.13 76.65 44.77
CA ASN A 175 27.74 75.26 44.81
C ASN A 175 27.15 74.87 46.17
N ALA A 176 25.95 74.27 46.17
CA ALA A 176 25.27 73.80 47.38
C ALA A 176 24.87 72.32 47.28
N ALA A 177 24.53 71.70 48.41
CA ALA A 177 23.83 70.42 48.43
C ALA A 177 22.31 70.67 48.37
N VAL A 178 21.67 70.25 47.28
CA VAL A 178 20.22 70.45 47.07
C VAL A 178 19.50 69.13 47.34
N THR A 179 18.53 69.12 48.25
CA THR A 179 17.69 67.95 48.51
C THR A 179 16.38 68.08 47.73
N LEU A 180 16.15 67.17 46.79
CA LEU A 180 14.85 67.00 46.14
C LEU A 180 13.99 66.09 47.04
N PRO A 181 12.84 66.56 47.54
CA PRO A 181 12.00 65.74 48.42
C PRO A 181 11.32 64.60 47.64
N ALA A 182 10.93 63.55 48.36
CA ALA A 182 10.06 62.49 47.87
C ALA A 182 8.79 63.09 47.23
N ASN A 183 8.26 62.40 46.22
CA ASN A 183 7.14 62.84 45.37
C ASN A 183 7.46 64.02 44.42
N THR A 184 8.69 64.54 44.37
CA THR A 184 9.08 65.50 43.32
C THR A 184 8.88 64.85 41.93
N PRO A 185 8.10 65.46 41.03
CA PRO A 185 7.92 64.95 39.68
C PRO A 185 9.14 65.27 38.80
N LEU A 186 9.72 64.25 38.18
CA LEU A 186 10.83 64.35 37.25
C LEU A 186 10.39 63.85 35.88
N THR A 187 10.52 64.70 34.86
CA THR A 187 10.32 64.33 33.46
C THR A 187 11.59 63.70 32.92
N ILE A 188 11.52 62.43 32.51
CA ILE A 188 12.64 61.67 31.95
C ILE A 188 12.33 61.16 30.54
N ASN A 189 13.37 61.02 29.73
CA ASN A 189 13.29 60.33 28.44
C ASN A 189 13.74 58.89 28.62
N LEU A 190 12.84 57.94 28.35
CA LEU A 190 13.14 56.51 28.29
C LEU A 190 13.46 56.15 26.84
N ASP A 191 14.64 55.58 26.62
CA ASP A 191 15.10 55.06 25.32
C ASP A 191 15.71 53.68 25.55
N PHE A 192 14.92 52.62 25.31
CA PHE A 192 15.35 51.24 25.51
C PHE A 192 14.70 50.30 24.48
N GLN A 193 15.30 49.13 24.29
CA GLN A 193 14.77 48.10 23.39
C GLN A 193 14.00 47.05 24.19
N LEU A 194 12.71 46.88 23.88
CA LEU A 194 11.85 45.86 24.47
C LEU A 194 11.80 44.64 23.56
N THR A 195 12.34 43.51 24.01
CA THR A 195 12.28 42.23 23.29
C THR A 195 11.05 41.42 23.72
N VAL A 196 10.21 41.03 22.77
CA VAL A 196 9.09 40.10 22.96
C VAL A 196 9.46 38.79 22.27
N GLN A 197 9.49 37.72 23.05
CA GLN A 197 9.74 36.34 22.60
C GLN A 197 8.54 35.49 22.99
N ASP A 198 7.75 35.05 22.00
CA ASP A 198 6.53 34.27 22.22
C ASP A 198 6.34 33.24 21.08
N ASN A 199 5.47 32.25 21.27
CA ASN A 199 5.15 31.24 20.25
C ASN A 199 3.68 31.34 19.89
N ILE A 200 3.36 31.87 18.71
CA ILE A 200 1.98 32.00 18.26
C ILE A 200 1.53 30.66 17.65
N PRO A 201 0.49 30.01 18.20
CA PRO A 201 -0.12 28.84 17.56
C PRO A 201 -0.95 29.27 16.35
N ILE A 202 -0.75 28.59 15.23
CA ILE A 202 -1.49 28.79 13.98
C ILE A 202 -2.09 27.45 13.55
N ASN A 203 -3.39 27.44 13.29
CA ASN A 203 -4.08 26.33 12.65
C ASN A 203 -4.50 26.79 11.25
N ILE A 204 -3.83 26.27 10.22
CA ILE A 204 -4.13 26.56 8.81
C ILE A 204 -4.78 25.33 8.20
N THR A 205 -5.97 25.49 7.63
CA THR A 205 -6.59 24.44 6.80
C THR A 205 -6.22 24.70 5.34
N VAL A 206 -5.47 23.80 4.74
CA VAL A 206 -5.03 23.90 3.35
C VAL A 206 -5.79 22.88 2.50
N PRO A 207 -6.58 23.30 1.49
CA PRO A 207 -7.17 22.38 0.54
C PRO A 207 -6.07 21.80 -0.34
N VAL A 208 -6.02 20.47 -0.45
CA VAL A 208 -5.11 19.78 -1.38
C VAL A 208 -5.91 18.95 -2.37
N ASN A 209 -5.45 18.98 -3.61
CA ASN A 209 -5.87 18.09 -4.68
C ASN A 209 -4.66 17.19 -5.02
N ILE A 210 -4.83 15.88 -4.95
CA ILE A 210 -3.76 14.89 -5.17
C ILE A 210 -4.21 13.96 -6.31
N PRO A 211 -3.79 14.20 -7.57
CA PRO A 211 -4.02 13.30 -8.70
C PRO A 211 -3.37 11.93 -8.44
N LEU A 212 -4.08 10.82 -8.67
CA LEU A 212 -3.58 9.49 -8.31
C LEU A 212 -2.47 8.98 -9.23
N ASN A 213 -2.50 9.34 -10.51
CA ASN A 213 -1.42 9.17 -11.49
C ASN A 213 -0.08 9.84 -11.08
N GLU A 214 -0.11 10.86 -10.22
CA GLU A 214 1.09 11.52 -9.66
C GLU A 214 1.56 10.88 -8.33
N THR A 215 0.87 9.85 -7.84
CA THR A 215 1.20 9.16 -6.58
C THR A 215 1.84 7.79 -6.78
N GLN A 216 2.33 7.22 -5.67
CA GLN A 216 2.79 5.83 -5.61
C GLN A 216 1.69 4.78 -5.91
N LEU A 217 0.42 5.18 -6.06
CA LEU A 217 -0.67 4.29 -6.46
C LEU A 217 -0.78 4.10 -7.99
N HIS A 218 -0.18 4.99 -8.78
CA HIS A 218 -0.09 4.89 -10.24
C HIS A 218 0.48 3.55 -10.71
N GLU A 219 1.66 3.17 -10.18
CA GLU A 219 2.36 1.93 -10.52
C GLU A 219 1.49 0.67 -10.28
N PRO A 220 0.85 0.48 -9.11
CA PRO A 220 -0.17 -0.55 -8.92
C PRO A 220 -1.31 -0.53 -9.95
N PHE A 221 -1.85 0.65 -10.30
CA PHE A 221 -2.99 0.74 -11.22
C PHE A 221 -2.61 0.42 -12.65
N VAL A 222 -1.50 0.96 -13.16
CA VAL A 222 -0.92 0.61 -14.46
C VAL A 222 -0.50 -0.86 -14.49
N GLY A 223 0.04 -1.40 -13.39
CA GLY A 223 0.34 -2.82 -13.26
C GLY A 223 -0.91 -3.71 -13.43
N LEU A 224 -2.03 -3.31 -12.82
CA LEU A 224 -3.31 -4.02 -12.97
C LEU A 224 -3.92 -3.88 -14.37
N GLN A 225 -3.77 -2.73 -15.03
CA GLN A 225 -4.12 -2.55 -16.44
C GLN A 225 -3.34 -3.54 -17.33
N LYS A 226 -2.00 -3.55 -17.22
CA LYS A 226 -1.09 -4.42 -18.00
C LYS A 226 -1.30 -5.93 -17.77
N VAL A 227 -1.84 -6.33 -16.61
CA VAL A 227 -2.18 -7.74 -16.34
C VAL A 227 -3.46 -8.17 -17.07
N VAL A 228 -4.42 -7.26 -17.25
CA VAL A 228 -5.72 -7.54 -17.90
C VAL A 228 -5.65 -7.33 -19.42
N GLU A 229 -4.85 -6.36 -19.87
CA GLU A 229 -4.72 -5.94 -21.28
C GLU A 229 -4.52 -7.10 -22.28
N PRO A 230 -3.61 -8.08 -22.09
CA PRO A 230 -3.39 -9.13 -23.09
C PRO A 230 -4.61 -10.03 -23.28
N TYR A 231 -5.37 -10.27 -22.20
CA TYR A 231 -6.61 -11.05 -22.25
C TYR A 231 -7.75 -10.23 -22.85
N TYR A 232 -7.81 -8.93 -22.54
CA TYR A 232 -8.83 -8.06 -23.10
C TYR A 232 -8.64 -7.92 -24.62
N CYS A 233 -7.41 -7.73 -25.08
CA CYS A 233 -7.09 -7.62 -26.51
C CYS A 233 -7.22 -8.93 -27.31
N LEU A 234 -7.13 -10.09 -26.66
CA LEU A 234 -7.45 -11.37 -27.30
C LEU A 234 -8.95 -11.53 -27.56
N VAL A 235 -9.79 -10.94 -26.73
CA VAL A 235 -11.26 -11.01 -26.81
C VAL A 235 -11.83 -9.87 -27.65
N GLU A 236 -11.26 -8.67 -27.53
CA GLU A 236 -11.72 -7.40 -28.10
C GLU A 236 -10.54 -6.68 -28.81
N PRO A 237 -10.10 -7.16 -29.99
CA PRO A 237 -8.86 -6.68 -30.64
C PRO A 237 -8.91 -5.22 -31.13
N ASN A 238 -10.08 -4.57 -31.05
CA ASN A 238 -10.26 -3.15 -31.38
C ASN A 238 -10.78 -2.34 -30.17
N ALA A 239 -10.48 -2.78 -28.94
CA ALA A 239 -10.89 -2.05 -27.74
C ALA A 239 -10.37 -0.61 -27.73
N VAL A 240 -11.27 0.35 -27.49
CA VAL A 240 -10.97 1.78 -27.39
C VAL A 240 -11.28 2.29 -25.99
N VAL A 241 -10.28 2.89 -25.34
CA VAL A 241 -10.40 3.52 -24.02
C VAL A 241 -9.90 4.96 -24.13
N ASN A 242 -10.69 5.91 -23.63
CA ASN A 242 -10.42 7.36 -23.73
C ASN A 242 -10.03 7.86 -25.15
N GLY A 243 -10.58 7.22 -26.18
CA GLY A 243 -10.35 7.55 -27.60
C GLY A 243 -9.12 6.89 -28.23
N VAL A 244 -8.34 6.11 -27.48
CA VAL A 244 -7.14 5.40 -27.94
C VAL A 244 -7.44 3.91 -28.08
N ASN A 245 -7.01 3.28 -29.18
CA ASN A 245 -7.07 1.83 -29.34
C ASN A 245 -5.89 1.19 -28.60
N ILE A 246 -6.18 0.52 -27.49
CA ILE A 246 -5.18 -0.10 -26.59
C ILE A 246 -4.64 -1.44 -27.12
N CYS A 247 -5.32 -2.05 -28.09
CA CYS A 247 -5.01 -3.39 -28.61
C CYS A 247 -4.30 -3.37 -29.96
N SER A 248 -3.88 -2.18 -30.42
CA SER A 248 -3.18 -2.03 -31.68
C SER A 248 -1.70 -2.41 -31.54
N PRO A 249 -1.13 -3.22 -32.46
CA PRO A 249 0.30 -3.63 -32.43
C PRO A 249 1.30 -2.49 -32.72
N ILE A 250 0.88 -1.24 -32.54
CA ILE A 250 1.63 0.00 -32.78
C ILE A 250 1.74 0.84 -31.49
N ALA A 251 0.90 0.58 -30.47
CA ALA A 251 0.88 1.35 -29.22
C ALA A 251 2.23 1.31 -28.46
N ASP A 252 2.95 0.19 -28.57
CA ASP A 252 4.23 -0.08 -27.89
C ASP A 252 5.43 0.73 -28.45
N LEU A 253 5.23 1.54 -29.50
CA LEU A 253 6.27 2.38 -30.12
C LEU A 253 6.06 3.90 -29.96
N GLN A 254 4.99 4.34 -29.27
CA GLN A 254 4.59 5.76 -29.27
C GLN A 254 4.63 6.49 -27.92
N ASN A 255 5.15 5.88 -26.83
CA ASN A 255 5.39 6.61 -25.57
C ASN A 255 6.88 6.80 -25.19
N PRO A 256 7.68 7.57 -25.96
CA PRO A 256 8.97 8.10 -25.53
C PRO A 256 8.86 9.55 -25.02
N THR A 257 7.78 9.92 -24.32
CA THR A 257 7.58 11.30 -23.81
C THR A 257 7.22 11.35 -22.32
N GLY A 258 8.17 10.93 -21.48
CA GLY A 258 8.31 11.57 -20.18
C GLY A 258 8.78 13.03 -20.38
N PRO A 259 8.25 14.02 -19.63
CA PRO A 259 8.67 15.41 -19.79
C PRO A 259 10.10 15.60 -19.29
N VAL A 260 11.05 15.73 -20.21
CA VAL A 260 12.38 16.26 -19.92
C VAL A 260 12.27 17.78 -19.85
N THR A 261 12.03 18.31 -18.65
CA THR A 261 12.20 19.75 -18.38
C THR A 261 13.67 20.11 -18.19
N PRO A 262 14.10 21.32 -18.61
CA PRO A 262 15.48 21.79 -18.53
C PRO A 262 15.92 22.15 -17.10
#